data_AF-A0AAF3FD13-F1
#
_entry.id   AF-A0AAF3FD13-F1
#
_cell.length_a   1.000
_cell.length_b   1.000
_cell.length_c   1.000
_cell.angle_alpha   90.00
_cell.angle_beta   90.00
_cell.angle_gamma   90.00
#
_symmetry.space_group_name_H-M   'P 1'
#
loop_
_entity.id
_entity.type
_entity.pdbx_description
1 polymer ?
#
loop_
_entity_poly.entity_id
_entity_poly.type
_entity_poly.pdbx_seq_one_letter_code
_entity_poly.pdbx_strand_id
1 'polypeptide(L)'
;MLRKAILTGLAVVLISSLVNAQFDEKRQCFCKENEAVEPCDCSSDSIDVFNNEVLHKKLTRLLQRPFFRYYKVNMDKQCPFWPDDRQCGSKECGIMTCDDEVPAGLKRPAVVTTKASNGNEKCAGDTANTFDPVDRSLSEGEKQRHAEWDEHDRADHDKFCEVDDEESLEMHYVDLLKNPERYTGYKGDSALRVWKSIYQENCFKPDPKFDKNFLINPNNLGLCLEKRVFYRLISGLHSAITISISAHNYKPAPAGFGTGTWYRNVEMFAGRFGTKWSWEGPQRLRNVYFTFLLELRAIIKAAPYLQNELFYTGNEKDDSETRAAIEDLLETIREHPNHFDEQYMFQGVEAQARELREEFRSHFLNISRIMDCVGCDKCRLWGKLQTHGMGTALKILFSDLPYSHFRSVEPGREPPFQLTRNEVVSLFQSLGRYSSSIFEVGEFRKAMLPQTTTGHTDL
;
A
#
# COMPACT_ATOMS: atom_id res chain seq x y z
N MET A 1 54.80 -1.72 -24.82
CA MET A 1 53.39 -1.80 -25.27
C MET A 1 52.53 -2.68 -24.36
N LEU A 2 53.02 -3.83 -23.90
CA LEU A 2 52.29 -4.75 -23.00
C LEU A 2 51.84 -4.12 -21.66
N ARG A 3 52.68 -3.31 -20.99
CA ARG A 3 52.30 -2.61 -19.74
C ARG A 3 51.19 -1.57 -19.91
N LYS A 4 51.10 -0.89 -21.06
CA LYS A 4 50.03 0.08 -21.35
C LYS A 4 48.71 -0.64 -21.63
N ALA A 5 48.74 -1.76 -22.36
CA ALA A 5 47.57 -2.60 -22.62
C ALA A 5 47.02 -3.27 -21.34
N ILE A 6 47.90 -3.68 -20.42
CA ILE A 6 47.51 -4.25 -19.11
C ILE A 6 46.93 -3.16 -18.20
N LEU A 7 47.50 -1.95 -18.16
CA LEU A 7 46.92 -0.84 -17.38
C LEU A 7 45.57 -0.37 -17.93
N THR A 8 45.39 -0.33 -19.26
CA THR A 8 44.08 0.01 -19.85
C THR A 8 43.07 -1.12 -19.69
N GLY A 9 43.49 -2.39 -19.71
CA GLY A 9 42.62 -3.54 -19.43
C GLY A 9 42.17 -3.60 -17.96
N LEU A 10 43.07 -3.35 -17.01
CA LEU A 10 42.75 -3.23 -15.59
C LEU A 10 41.86 -2.02 -15.30
N ALA A 11 42.12 -0.88 -15.92
CA ALA A 11 41.25 0.29 -15.78
C ALA A 11 39.85 0.05 -16.36
N VAL A 12 39.71 -0.66 -17.49
CA VAL A 12 38.39 -1.00 -18.06
C VAL A 12 37.65 -2.05 -17.22
N VAL A 13 38.35 -3.01 -16.61
CA VAL A 13 37.73 -3.97 -15.67
C VAL A 13 37.36 -3.32 -14.33
N LEU A 14 38.17 -2.37 -13.84
CA LEU A 14 37.88 -1.54 -12.65
C LEU A 14 36.77 -0.51 -12.91
N ILE A 15 36.61 -0.03 -14.15
CA ILE A 15 35.54 0.90 -14.54
C ILE A 15 34.26 0.15 -14.93
N SER A 16 34.33 -1.09 -15.44
CA SER A 16 33.14 -1.94 -15.66
C SER A 16 32.60 -2.55 -14.36
N SER A 17 33.41 -2.58 -13.30
CA SER A 17 33.00 -2.91 -11.93
C SER A 17 32.58 -1.67 -11.13
N LEU A 18 32.46 -0.49 -11.76
CA LEU A 18 31.74 0.64 -11.17
C LEU A 18 30.24 0.32 -11.11
N VAL A 19 29.94 -0.35 -10.00
CA VAL A 19 28.75 -0.23 -9.15
C VAL A 19 27.44 -0.44 -9.89
N ASN A 20 27.11 -1.72 -10.06
CA ASN A 20 25.75 -2.18 -10.19
C ASN A 20 25.30 -2.84 -8.87
N ALA A 21 25.82 -2.35 -7.73
CA ALA A 21 25.52 -2.91 -6.41
C ALA A 21 24.14 -2.43 -5.93
N GLN A 22 23.22 -3.37 -5.74
CA GLN A 22 21.91 -3.20 -5.08
C GLN A 22 22.02 -3.51 -3.58
N PHE A 23 22.86 -4.49 -3.25
CA PHE A 23 23.09 -5.04 -1.92
C PHE A 23 24.57 -4.94 -1.58
N ASP A 24 24.88 -4.87 -0.29
CA ASP A 24 26.26 -5.02 0.18
C ASP A 24 26.64 -6.51 0.09
N GLU A 25 27.84 -6.82 -0.43
CA GLU A 25 28.28 -8.18 -0.74
C GLU A 25 28.15 -9.13 0.46
N LYS A 26 28.38 -8.63 1.68
CA LYS A 26 28.29 -9.40 2.93
C LYS A 26 27.00 -9.17 3.71
N ARG A 27 26.28 -8.07 3.44
CA ARG A 27 25.09 -7.63 4.18
C ARG A 27 23.93 -7.43 3.24
N GLN A 28 23.33 -8.55 2.84
CA GLN A 28 22.35 -8.55 1.76
C GLN A 28 20.92 -8.30 2.26
N CYS A 29 20.65 -8.56 3.53
CA CYS A 29 19.35 -8.31 4.16
C CYS A 29 19.30 -6.92 4.80
N PHE A 30 18.12 -6.53 5.27
CA PHE A 30 17.91 -5.28 5.96
C PHE A 30 17.42 -5.50 7.39
N CYS A 31 17.99 -4.71 8.30
CA CYS A 31 17.62 -4.70 9.71
C CYS A 31 17.23 -3.29 10.11
N LYS A 32 16.41 -3.21 11.15
CA LYS A 32 16.12 -1.94 11.81
C LYS A 32 17.29 -1.60 12.73
N GLU A 33 17.95 -0.47 12.48
CA GLU A 33 18.94 0.12 13.37
C GLU A 33 18.44 1.51 13.78
N ASN A 34 17.98 1.65 15.04
CA ASN A 34 17.31 2.86 15.54
C ASN A 34 16.11 3.27 14.66
N GLU A 35 16.18 4.41 13.96
CA GLU A 35 15.16 4.93 13.03
C GLU A 35 15.45 4.63 11.54
N ALA A 36 16.61 4.02 11.29
CA ALA A 36 17.09 3.72 9.95
C ALA A 36 16.89 2.23 9.62
N VAL A 37 16.81 1.98 8.32
CA VAL A 37 16.89 0.62 7.79
C VAL A 37 18.25 0.51 7.15
N GLU A 38 19.10 -0.34 7.72
CA GLU A 38 20.47 -0.52 7.29
C GLU A 38 20.73 -1.95 6.81
N PRO A 39 21.71 -2.16 5.91
CA PRO A 39 22.13 -3.48 5.48
C PRO A 39 22.69 -4.27 6.66
N CYS A 40 22.26 -5.52 6.81
CA CYS A 40 22.72 -6.45 7.83
C CYS A 40 22.85 -7.87 7.27
N ASP A 41 23.38 -8.76 8.12
CA ASP A 41 23.43 -10.19 7.83
C ASP A 41 22.00 -10.76 7.85
N CYS A 42 21.75 -11.77 7.00
CA CYS A 42 20.46 -12.46 6.94
C CYS A 42 20.29 -13.43 8.12
N SER A 43 20.08 -12.88 9.32
CA SER A 43 19.78 -13.63 10.54
C SER A 43 18.28 -13.66 10.85
N SER A 44 17.87 -14.37 11.91
CA SER A 44 16.51 -14.38 12.44
C SER A 44 15.96 -13.00 12.77
N ASP A 45 16.85 -12.05 13.06
CA ASP A 45 16.47 -10.69 13.47
C ASP A 45 16.26 -9.75 12.28
N SER A 46 16.60 -10.22 11.07
CA SER A 46 16.43 -9.45 9.83
C SER A 46 14.97 -9.36 9.41
N ILE A 47 14.61 -8.23 8.81
CA ILE A 47 13.25 -7.98 8.32
C ILE A 47 12.92 -8.94 7.19
N ASP A 48 13.90 -9.26 6.34
CA ASP A 48 13.77 -10.22 5.24
C ASP A 48 13.34 -11.61 5.73
N VAL A 49 14.02 -12.17 6.73
CA VAL A 49 13.72 -13.52 7.24
C VAL A 49 12.35 -13.53 7.92
N PHE A 50 12.09 -12.57 8.80
CA PHE A 50 10.79 -12.44 9.47
C PHE A 50 9.64 -12.33 8.47
N ASN A 51 9.76 -11.44 7.48
CA ASN A 51 8.72 -11.26 6.47
C ASN A 51 8.57 -12.53 5.60
N ASN A 52 9.65 -13.01 4.99
CA ASN A 52 9.58 -14.00 3.93
C ASN A 52 9.24 -15.40 4.44
N GLU A 53 9.67 -15.75 5.64
CA GLU A 53 9.47 -17.09 6.18
C GLU A 53 8.19 -17.21 7.02
N VAL A 54 7.86 -16.16 7.77
CA VAL A 54 6.79 -16.17 8.77
C VAL A 54 5.58 -15.32 8.33
N LEU A 55 5.75 -14.02 8.18
CA LEU A 55 4.64 -13.08 8.03
C LEU A 55 3.92 -13.21 6.67
N HIS A 56 4.69 -13.28 5.58
CA HIS A 56 4.18 -13.16 4.21
C HIS A 56 3.13 -14.22 3.88
N LYS A 57 3.33 -15.46 4.36
CA LYS A 57 2.39 -16.58 4.15
C LYS A 57 1.07 -16.37 4.88
N LYS A 58 1.11 -15.92 6.14
CA LYS A 58 -0.08 -15.64 6.94
C LYS A 58 -0.87 -14.49 6.32
N LEU A 59 -0.17 -13.41 5.98
CA LEU A 59 -0.76 -12.22 5.38
C LEU A 59 -1.41 -12.53 4.01
N THR A 60 -0.72 -13.26 3.13
CA THR A 60 -1.28 -13.63 1.82
C THR A 60 -2.58 -14.43 1.95
N ARG A 61 -2.68 -15.35 2.92
CA ARG A 61 -3.91 -16.12 3.17
C ARG A 61 -5.03 -15.22 3.70
N LEU A 62 -4.70 -14.29 4.61
CA LEU A 62 -5.65 -13.33 5.17
C LEU A 62 -6.25 -12.44 4.07
N LEU A 63 -5.42 -11.91 3.17
CA LEU A 63 -5.84 -10.99 2.10
C LEU A 63 -6.71 -11.66 1.02
N GLN A 64 -6.74 -12.99 0.95
CA GLN A 64 -7.62 -13.75 0.08
C GLN A 64 -9.02 -13.98 0.69
N ARG A 65 -9.21 -13.75 1.99
CA ARG A 65 -10.50 -13.93 2.67
C ARG A 65 -11.53 -12.90 2.18
N PRO A 66 -12.84 -13.22 2.21
CA PRO A 66 -13.88 -12.35 1.66
C PRO A 66 -13.89 -10.93 2.25
N PHE A 67 -13.57 -10.77 3.55
CA PHE A 67 -13.50 -9.45 4.16
C PHE A 67 -12.42 -8.56 3.51
N PHE A 68 -11.23 -9.10 3.22
CA PHE A 68 -10.11 -8.31 2.68
C PHE A 68 -10.04 -8.27 1.15
N ARG A 69 -10.65 -9.25 0.48
CA ARG A 69 -10.62 -9.38 -0.98
C ARG A 69 -11.32 -8.26 -1.73
N TYR A 70 -12.42 -7.75 -1.18
CA TYR A 70 -13.25 -6.74 -1.83
C TYR A 70 -12.96 -5.34 -1.27
N TYR A 71 -12.62 -4.43 -2.18
CA TYR A 71 -12.37 -3.04 -1.88
C TYR A 71 -13.38 -2.15 -2.60
N LYS A 72 -13.96 -1.20 -1.87
CA LYS A 72 -14.99 -0.30 -2.39
C LYS A 72 -14.36 1.02 -2.82
N VAL A 73 -14.54 1.40 -4.07
CA VAL A 73 -13.83 2.55 -4.66
C VAL A 73 -14.67 3.20 -5.76
N ASN A 74 -14.54 4.54 -5.88
CA ASN A 74 -15.06 5.29 -7.02
C ASN A 74 -13.97 5.42 -8.09
N MET A 75 -14.18 4.79 -9.24
CA MET A 75 -13.27 4.84 -10.39
C MET A 75 -13.72 5.87 -11.46
N ASP A 76 -14.90 6.46 -11.31
CA ASP A 76 -15.50 7.36 -12.29
C ASP A 76 -15.17 8.83 -12.04
N LYS A 77 -14.68 9.17 -10.85
CA LYS A 77 -14.16 10.50 -10.52
C LYS A 77 -13.24 11.05 -11.61
N GLN A 78 -13.41 12.31 -11.96
CA GLN A 78 -12.55 13.00 -12.92
C GLN A 78 -11.34 13.61 -12.23
N CYS A 79 -10.24 13.74 -12.98
CA CYS A 79 -9.05 14.44 -12.50
C CYS A 79 -9.37 15.92 -12.25
N PRO A 80 -9.15 16.45 -11.03
CA PRO A 80 -9.43 17.85 -10.72
C PRO A 80 -8.34 18.81 -11.25
N PHE A 81 -7.17 18.31 -11.67
CA PHE A 81 -6.00 19.12 -11.97
C PHE A 81 -5.71 19.31 -13.46
N TRP A 82 -6.01 18.33 -14.29
CA TRP A 82 -5.79 18.39 -15.74
C TRP A 82 -6.80 17.51 -16.50
N PRO A 83 -6.98 17.76 -17.81
CA PRO A 83 -7.85 16.93 -18.65
C PRO A 83 -7.45 15.46 -18.58
N ASP A 84 -8.45 14.59 -18.58
CA ASP A 84 -8.23 13.16 -18.41
C ASP A 84 -7.53 12.56 -19.64
N ASP A 85 -6.34 12.01 -19.42
CA ASP A 85 -5.52 11.34 -20.44
C ASP A 85 -5.82 9.81 -20.49
N ARG A 86 -6.96 9.35 -19.94
CA ARG A 86 -7.39 7.94 -19.93
C ARG A 86 -7.32 7.31 -21.33
N GLN A 87 -6.27 6.53 -21.56
CA GLN A 87 -6.06 5.73 -22.76
C GLN A 87 -5.67 4.31 -22.38
N CYS A 88 -6.67 3.50 -22.01
CA CYS A 88 -6.47 2.09 -21.71
C CYS A 88 -6.50 1.27 -23.02
N GLY A 89 -5.40 1.31 -23.78
CA GLY A 89 -5.29 0.62 -25.07
C GLY A 89 -5.02 -0.89 -24.99
N SER A 90 -4.89 -1.46 -23.79
CA SER A 90 -4.55 -2.89 -23.58
C SER A 90 -5.49 -3.55 -22.58
N LYS A 91 -5.76 -4.85 -22.79
CA LYS A 91 -6.53 -5.69 -21.84
C LYS A 91 -5.88 -5.75 -20.44
N GLU A 92 -4.58 -5.44 -20.35
CA GLU A 92 -3.86 -5.53 -19.08
C GLU A 92 -4.09 -4.35 -18.15
N CYS A 93 -4.62 -3.23 -18.67
CA CYS A 93 -4.87 -2.02 -17.90
C CYS A 93 -6.30 -1.95 -17.32
N GLY A 94 -7.30 -2.59 -17.95
CA GLY A 94 -8.71 -2.48 -17.55
C GLY A 94 -9.07 -3.28 -16.29
N ILE A 95 -10.00 -2.76 -15.48
CA ILE A 95 -10.52 -3.40 -14.26
C ILE A 95 -11.77 -4.22 -14.57
N MET A 96 -11.92 -5.35 -13.88
CA MET A 96 -13.18 -6.09 -13.84
C MET A 96 -13.92 -5.78 -12.53
N THR A 97 -15.12 -5.20 -12.63
CA THR A 97 -16.04 -4.98 -11.50
C THR A 97 -16.85 -6.23 -11.20
N CYS A 98 -17.29 -6.41 -9.95
CA CYS A 98 -17.91 -7.66 -9.52
C CYS A 98 -18.99 -7.46 -8.45
N ASP A 99 -19.83 -6.42 -8.57
CA ASP A 99 -20.89 -6.12 -7.60
C ASP A 99 -21.83 -7.33 -7.36
N ASP A 100 -21.97 -8.23 -8.35
CA ASP A 100 -22.79 -9.44 -8.27
C ASP A 100 -22.15 -10.60 -7.47
N GLU A 101 -20.82 -10.63 -7.31
CA GLU A 101 -20.09 -11.72 -6.63
C GLU A 101 -19.74 -11.41 -5.17
N VAL A 102 -20.01 -10.18 -4.73
CA VAL A 102 -19.76 -9.70 -3.36
C VAL A 102 -20.65 -10.46 -2.36
N PRO A 103 -20.14 -10.91 -1.20
CA PRO A 103 -20.95 -11.54 -0.15
C PRO A 103 -22.20 -10.74 0.22
N ALA A 104 -23.31 -11.43 0.50
CA ALA A 104 -24.61 -10.80 0.67
C ALA A 104 -24.73 -9.87 1.89
N GLY A 105 -23.81 -9.97 2.86
CA GLY A 105 -23.68 -9.03 3.99
C GLY A 105 -22.93 -7.74 3.63
N LEU A 106 -22.23 -7.71 2.49
CA LEU A 106 -21.53 -6.54 1.96
C LEU A 106 -22.29 -5.84 0.82
N LYS A 107 -23.31 -6.50 0.25
CA LYS A 107 -24.21 -5.91 -0.75
C LYS A 107 -25.18 -4.93 -0.09
N ARG A 108 -25.46 -3.80 -0.74
CA ARG A 108 -26.51 -2.85 -0.32
C ARG A 108 -27.87 -3.57 -0.17
N PRO A 109 -28.73 -3.18 0.79
CA PRO A 109 -30.16 -3.40 0.62
C PRO A 109 -30.59 -2.64 -0.66
N ALA A 110 -31.23 -3.34 -1.58
CA ALA A 110 -31.65 -2.76 -2.86
C ALA A 110 -32.65 -1.62 -2.61
N VAL A 111 -32.18 -0.37 -2.65
CA VAL A 111 -33.06 0.78 -2.77
C VAL A 111 -33.61 0.77 -4.20
N VAL A 112 -34.85 0.31 -4.32
CA VAL A 112 -35.65 0.38 -5.54
C VAL A 112 -35.68 1.84 -5.99
N THR A 113 -34.88 2.16 -7.01
CA THR A 113 -35.00 3.45 -7.69
C THR A 113 -35.50 3.16 -9.10
N THR A 114 -36.81 3.26 -9.26
CA THR A 114 -37.46 3.29 -10.55
C THR A 114 -37.02 4.56 -11.27
N LYS A 115 -36.34 4.42 -12.41
CA LYS A 115 -36.54 5.30 -13.57
C LYS A 115 -35.92 4.68 -14.82
N ALA A 116 -36.81 4.49 -15.78
CA ALA A 116 -36.57 3.95 -17.10
C ALA A 116 -35.71 4.90 -17.96
N SER A 117 -34.79 4.32 -18.74
CA SER A 117 -34.40 4.84 -20.04
C SER A 117 -33.98 3.67 -20.93
N ASN A 118 -34.61 3.61 -22.10
CA ASN A 118 -34.49 2.57 -23.12
C ASN A 118 -33.07 2.43 -23.69
N GLY A 119 -32.58 1.19 -23.73
CA GLY A 119 -31.41 0.77 -24.51
C GLY A 119 -31.32 -0.76 -24.47
N ASN A 120 -31.89 -1.41 -25.48
CA ASN A 120 -32.00 -2.86 -25.62
C ASN A 120 -30.62 -3.53 -25.71
N GLU A 121 -30.22 -4.33 -24.72
CA GLU A 121 -29.54 -5.61 -24.95
C GLU A 121 -29.88 -6.58 -23.80
N LYS A 122 -30.59 -7.65 -24.15
CA LYS A 122 -31.18 -8.63 -23.24
C LYS A 122 -30.14 -9.65 -22.77
N CYS A 123 -30.05 -9.84 -21.46
CA CYS A 123 -29.88 -11.17 -20.89
C CYS A 123 -31.20 -11.55 -20.23
N ALA A 124 -31.86 -12.58 -20.76
CA ALA A 124 -33.20 -13.01 -20.38
C ALA A 124 -33.15 -14.22 -19.43
N GLY A 125 -34.03 -14.22 -18.43
CA GLY A 125 -34.33 -15.41 -17.64
C GLY A 125 -34.93 -15.13 -16.26
N ASP A 126 -36.05 -14.41 -16.19
CA ASP A 126 -36.91 -14.38 -15.00
C ASP A 126 -37.59 -15.74 -14.82
N THR A 127 -37.31 -16.42 -13.71
CA THR A 127 -38.32 -17.16 -12.95
C THR A 127 -38.01 -17.00 -11.47
N ALA A 128 -38.88 -16.25 -10.80
CA ALA A 128 -38.94 -16.14 -9.36
C ALA A 128 -39.07 -17.53 -8.71
N ASN A 129 -38.34 -17.74 -7.61
CA ASN A 129 -38.72 -18.70 -6.58
C ASN A 129 -38.50 -18.06 -5.21
N THR A 130 -39.63 -17.67 -4.61
CA THR A 130 -39.88 -17.56 -3.17
C THR A 130 -39.39 -18.80 -2.41
N PHE A 131 -38.35 -18.65 -1.57
CA PHE A 131 -38.24 -19.39 -0.30
C PHE A 131 -37.23 -18.72 0.66
N ASP A 132 -37.72 -18.46 1.87
CA ASP A 132 -37.11 -18.04 3.14
C ASP A 132 -36.52 -16.62 3.34
N PRO A 133 -37.18 -15.75 4.15
CA PRO A 133 -36.60 -14.51 4.65
C PRO A 133 -35.80 -14.81 5.92
N VAL A 134 -34.46 -14.86 5.81
CA VAL A 134 -33.64 -14.71 7.01
C VAL A 134 -33.78 -13.26 7.46
N ASP A 135 -34.39 -13.08 8.63
CA ASP A 135 -34.59 -11.81 9.30
C ASP A 135 -33.24 -11.07 9.44
N ARG A 136 -33.09 -9.98 8.66
CA ARG A 136 -31.96 -9.04 8.74
C ARG A 136 -32.32 -7.80 9.56
N SER A 137 -33.32 -7.89 10.43
CA SER A 137 -33.66 -6.77 11.30
C SER A 137 -32.58 -6.59 12.36
N LEU A 138 -31.74 -5.58 12.14
CA LEU A 138 -30.98 -4.94 13.23
C LEU A 138 -32.00 -4.48 14.29
N SER A 139 -31.69 -4.66 15.57
CA SER A 139 -32.53 -4.09 16.62
C SER A 139 -32.58 -2.57 16.47
N GLU A 140 -33.66 -1.92 16.92
CA GLU A 140 -33.78 -0.44 16.81
C GLU A 140 -32.61 0.28 17.49
N GLY A 141 -32.03 -0.31 18.55
CA GLY A 141 -30.83 0.21 19.22
C GLY A 141 -29.51 -0.02 18.47
N GLU A 142 -29.47 -0.91 17.47
CA GLU A 142 -28.33 -1.11 16.57
C GLU A 142 -28.46 -0.22 15.32
N LYS A 143 -29.67 -0.06 14.78
CA LYS A 143 -29.94 0.90 13.70
C LYS A 143 -29.65 2.33 14.13
N GLN A 144 -30.04 2.69 15.36
CA GLN A 144 -29.80 4.01 15.90
C GLN A 144 -28.31 4.25 16.19
N ARG A 145 -27.58 3.22 16.64
CA ARG A 145 -26.12 3.27 16.77
C ARG A 145 -25.44 3.47 15.42
N HIS A 146 -25.78 2.68 14.41
CA HIS A 146 -25.24 2.83 13.06
C HIS A 146 -25.55 4.21 12.46
N ALA A 147 -26.77 4.73 12.63
CA ALA A 147 -27.12 6.07 12.16
C ALA A 147 -26.39 7.19 12.91
N GLU A 148 -26.18 7.04 14.22
CA GLU A 148 -25.34 7.95 15.02
C GLU A 148 -23.85 7.85 14.64
N TRP A 149 -23.39 6.68 14.16
CA TRP A 149 -22.04 6.46 13.64
C TRP A 149 -21.82 7.07 12.25
N ASP A 150 -22.79 6.95 11.34
CA ASP A 150 -22.74 7.58 10.01
C ASP A 150 -22.82 9.12 10.09
N GLU A 151 -23.54 9.68 11.07
CA GLU A 151 -23.56 11.12 11.36
C GLU A 151 -22.21 11.59 11.93
N HIS A 152 -21.53 10.76 12.73
CA HIS A 152 -20.20 11.03 13.27
C HIS A 152 -19.10 10.96 12.20
N ASP A 153 -19.11 9.97 11.31
CA ASP A 153 -18.13 9.81 10.22
C ASP A 153 -18.24 10.89 9.14
N ARG A 154 -19.37 11.62 9.09
CA ARG A 154 -19.57 12.81 8.27
C ARG A 154 -18.94 14.07 8.85
N ALA A 155 -18.54 14.10 10.13
CA ALA A 155 -17.82 15.22 10.72
C ALA A 155 -16.37 15.24 10.18
N ASP A 156 -16.09 16.19 9.30
CA ASP A 156 -14.97 16.31 8.34
C ASP A 156 -13.53 16.42 8.94
N HIS A 157 -13.34 16.16 10.23
CA HIS A 157 -12.12 16.54 10.95
C HIS A 157 -11.01 15.47 10.98
N ASP A 158 -11.30 14.18 10.72
CA ASP A 158 -10.33 13.08 10.97
C ASP A 158 -9.90 12.25 9.75
N LYS A 159 -10.28 12.67 8.53
CA LYS A 159 -9.99 11.92 7.29
C LYS A 159 -8.61 12.28 6.72
N PHE A 160 -7.70 11.30 6.63
CA PHE A 160 -6.36 11.41 6.01
C PHE A 160 -6.36 11.23 4.50
N CYS A 161 -7.41 10.65 3.92
CA CYS A 161 -7.58 10.47 2.49
C CYS A 161 -8.97 10.94 2.10
N GLU A 162 -9.13 11.36 0.84
CA GLU A 162 -10.47 11.62 0.31
C GLU A 162 -11.15 10.27 0.12
N VAL A 163 -11.93 9.89 1.13
CA VAL A 163 -12.81 8.74 1.08
C VAL A 163 -14.18 9.28 0.72
N ASP A 164 -14.67 8.88 -0.45
CA ASP A 164 -16.07 9.13 -0.81
C ASP A 164 -16.97 8.54 0.26
N ASP A 165 -18.13 9.17 0.48
CA ASP A 165 -19.16 8.57 1.34
C ASP A 165 -19.36 7.12 0.89
N GLU A 166 -19.13 6.15 1.78
CA GLU A 166 -19.29 4.74 1.46
C GLU A 166 -20.72 4.47 0.95
N GLU A 167 -21.69 5.31 1.31
CA GLU A 167 -23.07 5.20 0.84
C GLU A 167 -23.29 5.73 -0.59
N SER A 168 -22.34 6.49 -1.15
CA SER A 168 -22.45 7.09 -2.49
C SER A 168 -22.70 6.05 -3.57
N LEU A 169 -23.71 6.29 -4.41
CA LEU A 169 -24.13 5.39 -5.50
C LEU A 169 -23.02 5.11 -6.52
N GLU A 170 -22.01 5.98 -6.61
CA GLU A 170 -20.87 5.90 -7.53
C GLU A 170 -19.71 5.00 -7.03
N MET A 171 -19.80 4.51 -5.79
CA MET A 171 -18.81 3.57 -5.26
C MET A 171 -19.18 2.13 -5.59
N HIS A 172 -18.23 1.41 -6.20
CA HIS A 172 -18.37 0.02 -6.61
C HIS A 172 -17.39 -0.89 -5.89
N TYR A 173 -17.75 -2.15 -5.68
CA TYR A 173 -16.83 -3.16 -5.15
C TYR A 173 -15.98 -3.76 -6.26
N VAL A 174 -14.68 -3.80 -6.01
CA VAL A 174 -13.68 -4.41 -6.88
C VAL A 174 -13.04 -5.59 -6.16
N ASP A 175 -12.99 -6.73 -6.84
CA ASP A 175 -12.24 -7.91 -6.39
C ASP A 175 -10.76 -7.75 -6.71
N LEU A 176 -9.95 -7.65 -5.66
CA LEU A 176 -8.51 -7.44 -5.78
C LEU A 176 -7.76 -8.67 -6.30
N LEU A 177 -8.30 -9.89 -6.13
CA LEU A 177 -7.66 -11.12 -6.65
C LEU A 177 -7.75 -11.20 -8.18
N LYS A 178 -8.85 -10.69 -8.75
CA LYS A 178 -9.05 -10.59 -10.21
C LYS A 178 -8.27 -9.43 -10.83
N ASN A 179 -7.91 -8.43 -10.01
CA ASN A 179 -7.24 -7.21 -10.43
C ASN A 179 -5.87 -7.04 -9.74
N PRO A 180 -4.92 -7.99 -9.87
CA PRO A 180 -3.64 -7.90 -9.18
C PRO A 180 -2.77 -6.74 -9.70
N GLU A 181 -1.97 -6.15 -8.81
CA GLU A 181 -0.94 -5.18 -9.18
C GLU A 181 0.18 -5.88 -9.96
N ARG A 182 0.41 -5.46 -11.20
CA ARG A 182 1.44 -6.02 -12.10
C ARG A 182 1.74 -5.04 -13.24
N TYR A 183 2.63 -5.42 -14.15
CA TYR A 183 2.91 -4.60 -15.34
C TYR A 183 1.65 -4.33 -16.18
N THR A 184 1.35 -3.05 -16.41
CA THR A 184 0.22 -2.59 -17.25
C THR A 184 0.66 -1.88 -18.53
N GLY A 185 1.95 -1.54 -18.64
CA GLY A 185 2.49 -0.72 -19.72
C GLY A 185 2.35 0.79 -19.54
N TYR A 186 1.76 1.25 -18.42
CA TYR A 186 1.66 2.68 -18.09
C TYR A 186 3.05 3.31 -17.89
N LYS A 187 3.36 4.33 -18.70
CA LYS A 187 4.69 5.00 -18.77
C LYS A 187 4.59 6.37 -19.44
N GLY A 188 5.72 7.07 -19.55
CA GLY A 188 5.84 8.33 -20.28
C GLY A 188 5.42 9.55 -19.46
N ASP A 189 5.09 10.64 -20.15
CA ASP A 189 4.86 11.95 -19.53
C ASP A 189 3.67 11.97 -18.56
N SER A 190 2.63 11.17 -18.83
CA SER A 190 1.47 11.04 -17.93
C SER A 190 1.88 10.45 -16.57
N ALA A 191 2.59 9.31 -16.57
CA ALA A 191 3.10 8.69 -15.35
C ALA A 191 4.11 9.59 -14.62
N LEU A 192 4.99 10.26 -15.37
CA LEU A 192 5.98 11.20 -14.80
C LEU A 192 5.30 12.41 -14.15
N ARG A 193 4.26 12.96 -14.77
CA ARG A 193 3.48 14.09 -14.25
C ARG A 193 2.85 13.74 -12.90
N VAL A 194 2.17 12.59 -12.82
CA VAL A 194 1.56 12.10 -11.58
C VAL A 194 2.60 12.01 -10.45
N TRP A 195 3.70 11.28 -10.68
CA TRP A 195 4.73 11.13 -9.64
C TRP A 195 5.35 12.47 -9.25
N LYS A 196 5.63 13.34 -10.22
CA LYS A 196 6.15 14.68 -9.96
C LYS A 196 5.22 15.48 -9.06
N SER A 197 3.91 15.46 -9.32
CA SER A 197 2.90 16.09 -8.48
C SER A 197 2.88 15.51 -7.06
N ILE A 198 2.90 14.18 -6.91
CA ILE A 198 2.93 13.51 -5.59
C ILE A 198 4.17 13.93 -4.79
N TYR A 199 5.36 13.91 -5.38
CA TYR A 199 6.59 14.33 -4.68
C TYR A 199 6.62 15.83 -4.38
N GLN A 200 5.96 16.65 -5.21
CA GLN A 200 5.82 18.09 -4.96
C GLN A 200 4.86 18.43 -3.82
N GLU A 201 4.02 17.49 -3.38
CA GLU A 201 3.24 17.64 -2.13
C GLU A 201 4.13 17.62 -0.88
N ASN A 202 5.41 17.24 -0.97
CA ASN A 202 6.36 17.28 0.16
C ASN A 202 6.81 18.72 0.53
N CYS A 203 5.87 19.66 0.58
CA CYS A 203 6.06 21.05 0.93
C CYS A 203 5.54 21.33 2.35
N PHE A 204 6.02 20.59 3.35
CA PHE A 204 5.83 20.99 4.76
C PHE A 204 6.40 22.41 4.93
N LYS A 205 5.67 23.29 5.62
CA LYS A 205 6.04 24.71 5.73
C LYS A 205 7.50 24.81 6.20
N PRO A 206 8.42 25.38 5.41
CA PRO A 206 9.78 25.57 5.88
C PRO A 206 9.72 26.56 7.05
N ASP A 207 10.33 26.22 8.19
CA ASP A 207 10.70 27.26 9.15
C ASP A 207 11.62 28.24 8.39
N PRO A 208 11.23 29.52 8.23
CA PRO A 208 12.01 30.50 7.48
C PRO A 208 13.42 30.72 8.06
N LYS A 209 13.71 30.20 9.26
CA LYS A 209 15.03 30.23 9.89
C LYS A 209 16.02 29.22 9.31
N PHE A 210 15.57 28.11 8.73
CA PHE A 210 16.45 26.97 8.42
C PHE A 210 16.61 26.65 6.94
N ASP A 211 15.71 27.08 6.04
CA ASP A 211 15.83 26.62 4.65
C ASP A 211 15.34 27.61 3.58
N LYS A 212 16.25 28.51 3.17
CA LYS A 212 16.03 29.45 2.06
C LYS A 212 16.40 28.87 0.68
N ASN A 213 17.10 27.72 0.62
CA ASN A 213 17.70 27.19 -0.60
C ASN A 213 17.15 25.82 -1.05
N PHE A 214 16.20 25.23 -0.32
CA PHE A 214 15.60 23.93 -0.64
C PHE A 214 15.06 23.78 -2.07
N LEU A 215 14.45 24.84 -2.60
CA LEU A 215 13.85 24.84 -3.93
C LEU A 215 14.86 24.72 -5.08
N ILE A 216 16.17 24.84 -4.77
CA ILE A 216 17.26 24.91 -5.76
C ILE A 216 18.10 23.64 -5.78
N ASN A 217 18.27 22.94 -4.65
CA ASN A 217 19.01 21.66 -4.57
C ASN A 217 18.43 20.75 -3.48
N PRO A 218 17.65 19.70 -3.83
CA PRO A 218 17.08 18.80 -2.84
C PRO A 218 18.18 17.87 -2.27
N ASN A 219 18.53 18.08 -1.00
CA ASN A 219 19.38 17.18 -0.21
C ASN A 219 18.61 16.70 1.03
N ASN A 220 18.78 15.44 1.44
CA ASN A 220 18.18 14.90 2.67
C ASN A 220 18.82 15.45 3.97
N LEU A 221 20.01 16.06 3.86
CA LEU A 221 20.67 16.80 4.92
C LEU A 221 20.06 18.22 5.00
N GLY A 222 19.28 18.51 6.04
CA GLY A 222 18.66 19.81 6.28
C GLY A 222 17.13 19.82 6.28
N LEU A 223 16.50 18.69 5.90
CA LEU A 223 15.05 18.50 6.01
C LEU A 223 14.63 18.31 7.48
N CYS A 224 13.51 18.93 7.88
CA CYS A 224 12.79 18.57 9.10
C CYS A 224 12.41 17.07 9.06
N LEU A 225 12.33 16.42 10.23
CA LEU A 225 12.11 14.97 10.37
C LEU A 225 10.87 14.50 9.58
N GLU A 226 9.85 15.32 9.58
CA GLU A 226 8.53 15.16 8.97
C GLU A 226 8.61 15.04 7.44
N LYS A 227 9.37 15.94 6.81
CA LYS A 227 9.64 15.93 5.35
C LYS A 227 10.36 14.65 4.93
N ARG A 228 11.25 14.14 5.78
CA ARG A 228 12.00 12.91 5.53
C ARG A 228 11.09 11.70 5.60
N VAL A 229 10.18 11.65 6.56
CA VAL A 229 9.20 10.55 6.70
C VAL A 229 8.28 10.49 5.50
N PHE A 230 7.68 11.63 5.13
CA PHE A 230 6.83 11.70 3.94
C PHE A 230 7.57 11.26 2.67
N TYR A 231 8.79 11.77 2.46
CA TYR A 231 9.61 11.35 1.32
C TYR A 231 9.87 9.83 1.32
N ARG A 232 10.23 9.26 2.47
CA ARG A 232 10.50 7.81 2.60
C ARG A 232 9.24 6.99 2.33
N LEU A 233 8.08 7.44 2.82
CA LEU A 233 6.78 6.82 2.57
C LEU A 233 6.44 6.79 1.07
N ILE A 234 6.46 7.95 0.39
CA ILE A 234 6.17 8.03 -1.04
C ILE A 234 7.22 7.28 -1.87
N SER A 235 8.50 7.38 -1.50
CA SER A 235 9.56 6.62 -2.15
C SER A 235 9.42 5.12 -1.94
N GLY A 236 8.94 4.66 -0.78
CA GLY A 236 8.65 3.27 -0.49
C GLY A 236 7.51 2.76 -1.36
N LEU A 237 6.40 3.50 -1.44
CA LEU A 237 5.26 3.22 -2.32
C LEU A 237 5.70 3.08 -3.79
N HIS A 238 6.39 4.09 -4.33
CA HIS A 238 6.86 4.08 -5.71
C HIS A 238 7.80 2.90 -5.99
N SER A 239 8.65 2.56 -5.03
CA SER A 239 9.59 1.45 -5.15
C SER A 239 8.87 0.10 -5.09
N ALA A 240 7.89 -0.07 -4.20
CA ALA A 240 7.06 -1.28 -4.10
C ALA A 240 6.31 -1.55 -5.43
N ILE A 241 5.68 -0.53 -6.00
CA ILE A 241 5.03 -0.61 -7.33
C ILE A 241 6.04 -1.05 -8.39
N THR A 242 7.24 -0.46 -8.40
CA THR A 242 8.30 -0.79 -9.37
C THR A 242 8.80 -2.23 -9.21
N ILE A 243 8.92 -2.73 -7.97
CA ILE A 243 9.27 -4.12 -7.67
C ILE A 243 8.20 -5.07 -8.20
N SER A 244 6.93 -4.78 -7.91
CA SER A 244 5.78 -5.56 -8.40
C SER A 244 5.73 -5.64 -9.93
N ILE A 245 5.93 -4.50 -10.61
CA ILE A 245 6.01 -4.45 -12.09
C ILE A 245 7.20 -5.25 -12.63
N SER A 246 8.34 -5.24 -11.91
CA SER A 246 9.52 -6.01 -12.31
C SER A 246 9.29 -7.51 -12.09
N ALA A 247 8.64 -7.90 -11.00
CA ALA A 247 8.36 -9.29 -10.63
C ALA A 247 7.32 -9.93 -11.56
N HIS A 248 6.29 -9.17 -11.89
CA HIS A 248 5.18 -9.57 -12.75
C HIS A 248 5.20 -8.74 -14.04
N ASN A 249 6.27 -8.90 -14.82
CA ASN A 249 6.41 -8.22 -16.11
C ASN A 249 5.76 -9.04 -17.22
N TYR A 250 5.40 -8.40 -18.34
CA TYR A 250 4.69 -9.04 -19.45
C TYR A 250 5.50 -8.97 -20.74
N LYS A 251 5.70 -10.13 -21.37
CA LYS A 251 6.26 -10.23 -22.73
C LYS A 251 5.16 -10.63 -23.70
N PRO A 252 4.80 -9.78 -24.68
CA PRO A 252 3.84 -10.17 -25.71
C PRO A 252 4.38 -11.32 -26.56
N ALA A 253 3.47 -12.11 -27.15
CA ALA A 253 3.86 -13.21 -28.02
C ALA A 253 4.64 -12.71 -29.25
N PRO A 254 5.67 -13.46 -29.71
CA PRO A 254 6.39 -13.12 -30.93
C PRO A 254 5.43 -12.93 -32.11
N ALA A 255 5.59 -11.83 -32.87
CA ALA A 255 4.74 -11.47 -34.02
C ALA A 255 3.23 -11.31 -33.72
N GLY A 256 2.81 -11.19 -32.46
CA GLY A 256 1.41 -10.95 -32.08
C GLY A 256 0.50 -12.17 -32.18
N PHE A 257 1.04 -13.34 -32.50
CA PHE A 257 0.28 -14.60 -32.58
C PHE A 257 0.52 -15.44 -31.32
N GLY A 258 -0.50 -15.55 -30.47
CA GLY A 258 -0.50 -16.37 -29.25
C GLY A 258 -0.65 -15.56 -27.97
N THR A 259 -0.69 -16.26 -26.83
CA THR A 259 -0.75 -15.65 -25.50
C THR A 259 0.65 -15.22 -25.05
N GLY A 260 0.81 -13.96 -24.65
CA GLY A 260 2.05 -13.49 -24.04
C GLY A 260 2.28 -14.13 -22.66
N THR A 261 3.51 -14.02 -22.16
CA THR A 261 3.96 -14.69 -20.94
C THR A 261 4.35 -13.69 -19.86
N TRP A 262 3.93 -13.96 -18.62
CA TRP A 262 4.38 -13.23 -17.45
C TRP A 262 5.74 -13.76 -16.99
N TYR A 263 6.66 -12.87 -16.63
CA TYR A 263 8.01 -13.25 -16.20
C TYR A 263 8.62 -12.22 -15.25
N ARG A 264 9.63 -12.67 -14.49
CA ARG A 264 10.43 -11.81 -13.61
C ARG A 264 11.53 -11.12 -14.42
N ASN A 265 11.45 -9.79 -14.53
CA ASN A 265 12.39 -8.97 -15.27
C ASN A 265 13.55 -8.49 -14.38
N VAL A 266 14.58 -9.34 -14.28
CA VAL A 266 15.78 -9.08 -13.46
C VAL A 266 16.56 -7.86 -13.95
N GLU A 267 16.61 -7.63 -15.26
CA GLU A 267 17.32 -6.47 -15.83
C GLU A 267 16.65 -5.15 -15.44
N MET A 268 15.31 -5.10 -15.47
CA MET A 268 14.56 -3.93 -15.01
C MET A 268 14.80 -3.66 -13.53
N PHE A 269 14.73 -4.69 -12.68
CA PHE A 269 14.99 -4.56 -11.25
C PHE A 269 16.41 -4.03 -11.01
N ALA A 270 17.42 -4.66 -11.61
CA ALA A 270 18.81 -4.27 -11.49
C ALA A 270 19.06 -2.83 -11.98
N GLY A 271 18.42 -2.42 -13.07
CA GLY A 271 18.52 -1.07 -13.62
C GLY A 271 17.83 0.00 -12.77
N ARG A 272 16.79 -0.34 -12.00
CA ARG A 272 16.03 0.62 -11.19
C ARG A 272 16.58 0.77 -9.77
N PHE A 273 17.13 -0.30 -9.20
CA PHE A 273 17.60 -0.36 -7.82
C PHE A 273 19.12 -0.52 -7.70
N GLY A 274 19.82 -0.74 -8.81
CA GLY A 274 21.28 -0.73 -8.84
C GLY A 274 21.86 0.67 -8.87
N THR A 275 23.19 0.73 -8.78
CA THR A 275 23.97 1.97 -8.73
C THR A 275 24.45 2.45 -10.11
N LYS A 276 24.10 1.73 -11.19
CA LYS A 276 24.52 2.02 -12.56
C LYS A 276 24.08 3.40 -13.06
N TRP A 277 22.89 3.85 -12.69
CA TRP A 277 22.32 5.12 -13.15
C TRP A 277 22.23 6.19 -12.06
N SER A 278 22.03 5.79 -10.81
CA SER A 278 22.06 6.68 -9.66
C SER A 278 22.46 5.92 -8.39
N TRP A 279 23.07 6.62 -7.43
CA TRP A 279 23.41 6.07 -6.12
C TRP A 279 22.20 5.86 -5.20
N GLU A 280 21.00 6.25 -5.66
CA GLU A 280 19.76 6.19 -4.87
C GLU A 280 19.08 4.83 -4.89
N GLY A 281 19.44 3.93 -5.81
CA GLY A 281 18.80 2.62 -5.97
C GLY A 281 18.69 1.81 -4.66
N PRO A 282 19.80 1.60 -3.93
CA PRO A 282 19.77 0.93 -2.63
C PRO A 282 18.95 1.71 -1.58
N GLN A 283 18.96 3.04 -1.60
CA GLN A 283 18.16 3.86 -0.69
C GLN A 283 16.65 3.69 -0.94
N ARG A 284 16.24 3.55 -2.20
CA ARG A 284 14.86 3.27 -2.58
C ARG A 284 14.38 1.92 -2.04
N LEU A 285 15.24 0.90 -2.07
CA LEU A 285 14.95 -0.38 -1.40
C LEU A 285 14.74 -0.18 0.09
N ARG A 286 15.65 0.50 0.81
CA ARG A 286 15.50 0.79 2.24
C ARG A 286 14.18 1.51 2.58
N ASN A 287 13.69 2.35 1.67
CA ASN A 287 12.42 3.06 1.85
C ASN A 287 11.19 2.13 1.78
N VAL A 288 11.26 1.02 1.04
CA VAL A 288 10.21 -0.03 1.05
C VAL A 288 10.11 -0.67 2.44
N TYR A 289 11.26 -1.08 2.99
CA TYR A 289 11.34 -1.67 4.33
C TYR A 289 10.93 -0.69 5.42
N PHE A 290 11.28 0.59 5.28
CA PHE A 290 10.81 1.64 6.19
C PHE A 290 9.28 1.74 6.20
N THR A 291 8.66 1.77 5.01
CA THR A 291 7.20 1.89 4.89
C THR A 291 6.50 0.65 5.44
N PHE A 292 7.05 -0.53 5.17
CA PHE A 292 6.62 -1.79 5.76
C PHE A 292 6.62 -1.75 7.30
N LEU A 293 7.72 -1.32 7.92
CA LEU A 293 7.83 -1.23 9.38
C LEU A 293 6.85 -0.20 9.99
N LEU A 294 6.61 0.91 9.29
CA LEU A 294 5.67 1.93 9.73
C LEU A 294 4.23 1.41 9.74
N GLU A 295 3.79 0.76 8.67
CA GLU A 295 2.45 0.14 8.62
C GLU A 295 2.32 -1.04 9.58
N LEU A 296 3.38 -1.85 9.74
CA LEU A 296 3.42 -2.93 10.72
C LEU A 296 3.22 -2.39 12.14
N ARG A 297 3.87 -1.27 12.47
CA ARG A 297 3.70 -0.61 13.76
C ARG A 297 2.28 -0.07 13.95
N ALA A 298 1.69 0.53 12.93
CA ALA A 298 0.29 0.99 13.00
C ALA A 298 -0.65 -0.18 13.32
N ILE A 299 -0.48 -1.34 12.69
CA ILE A 299 -1.30 -2.53 12.97
C ILE A 299 -1.14 -3.01 14.42
N ILE A 300 0.07 -2.98 14.97
CA ILE A 300 0.30 -3.34 16.39
C ILE A 300 -0.39 -2.35 17.32
N LYS A 301 -0.31 -1.05 17.03
CA LYS A 301 -0.97 0.00 17.83
C LYS A 301 -2.49 -0.13 17.78
N ALA A 302 -3.04 -0.50 16.63
CA ALA A 302 -4.46 -0.79 16.44
C ALA A 302 -4.88 -2.20 16.92
N ALA A 303 -3.96 -3.02 17.43
CA ALA A 303 -4.28 -4.40 17.82
C ALA A 303 -5.47 -4.53 18.80
N PRO A 304 -5.59 -3.71 19.86
CA PRO A 304 -6.76 -3.78 20.77
C PRO A 304 -8.09 -3.50 20.06
N TYR A 305 -8.07 -2.64 19.03
CA TYR A 305 -9.25 -2.35 18.21
C TYR A 305 -9.58 -3.55 17.32
N LEU A 306 -8.59 -4.03 16.56
CA LEU A 306 -8.73 -5.13 15.60
C LEU A 306 -9.14 -6.46 16.24
N GLN A 307 -8.80 -6.70 17.51
CA GLN A 307 -9.22 -7.88 18.26
C GLN A 307 -10.72 -7.88 18.61
N ASN A 308 -11.34 -6.69 18.71
CA ASN A 308 -12.77 -6.55 19.00
C ASN A 308 -13.64 -6.43 17.73
N GLU A 309 -13.01 -6.31 16.56
CA GLU A 309 -13.70 -6.19 15.29
C GLU A 309 -14.37 -7.50 14.86
N LEU A 310 -15.57 -7.38 14.28
CA LEU A 310 -16.38 -8.54 13.88
C LEU A 310 -15.97 -9.12 12.53
N PHE A 311 -15.31 -8.31 11.69
CA PHE A 311 -14.96 -8.65 10.29
C PHE A 311 -16.15 -9.22 9.50
N TYR A 312 -17.33 -8.63 9.67
CA TYR A 312 -18.59 -9.15 9.16
C TYR A 312 -18.65 -9.21 7.63
N THR A 313 -19.01 -10.37 7.09
CA THR A 313 -19.24 -10.59 5.65
C THR A 313 -20.64 -11.14 5.35
N GLY A 314 -21.40 -11.49 6.39
CA GLY A 314 -22.67 -12.20 6.30
C GLY A 314 -22.56 -13.72 6.37
N ASN A 315 -21.35 -14.26 6.54
CA ASN A 315 -21.10 -15.68 6.79
C ASN A 315 -20.31 -15.86 8.09
N GLU A 316 -20.98 -16.34 9.14
CA GLU A 316 -20.40 -16.49 10.48
C GLU A 316 -19.11 -17.36 10.50
N LYS A 317 -19.05 -18.38 9.64
CA LYS A 317 -17.86 -19.24 9.54
C LYS A 317 -16.68 -18.46 9.00
N ASP A 318 -16.85 -17.72 7.91
CA ASP A 318 -15.77 -16.92 7.32
C ASP A 318 -15.34 -15.79 8.27
N ASP A 319 -16.28 -15.19 8.99
CA ASP A 319 -16.05 -14.10 9.93
C ASP A 319 -15.25 -14.59 11.16
N SER A 320 -15.63 -15.73 11.74
CA SER A 320 -14.90 -16.36 12.86
C SER A 320 -13.48 -16.78 12.47
N GLU A 321 -13.31 -17.39 11.30
CA GLU A 321 -11.99 -17.77 10.81
C GLU A 321 -11.12 -16.55 10.46
N THR A 322 -11.72 -15.45 10.01
CA THR A 322 -11.02 -14.18 9.75
C THR A 322 -10.50 -13.59 11.07
N ARG A 323 -11.32 -13.57 12.13
CA ARG A 323 -10.90 -13.14 13.47
C ARG A 323 -9.72 -13.95 14.00
N ALA A 324 -9.81 -15.28 13.91
CA ALA A 324 -8.72 -16.17 14.34
C ALA A 324 -7.42 -15.92 13.54
N ALA A 325 -7.52 -15.66 12.24
CA ALA A 325 -6.36 -15.34 11.40
C ALA A 325 -5.74 -13.96 11.75
N ILE A 326 -6.55 -12.98 12.14
CA ILE A 326 -6.08 -11.67 12.62
C ILE A 326 -5.37 -11.81 13.96
N GLU A 327 -5.94 -12.57 14.90
CA GLU A 327 -5.30 -12.83 16.21
C GLU A 327 -3.93 -13.50 16.05
N ASP A 328 -3.86 -14.58 15.25
CA ASP A 328 -2.61 -15.29 14.95
C ASP A 328 -1.57 -14.37 14.28
N LEU A 329 -2.02 -13.49 13.37
CA LEU A 329 -1.16 -12.52 12.72
C LEU A 329 -0.62 -11.49 13.73
N LEU A 330 -1.48 -10.94 14.60
CA LEU A 330 -1.10 -9.94 15.60
C LEU A 330 -0.13 -10.53 16.64
N GLU A 331 -0.33 -11.77 17.07
CA GLU A 331 0.60 -12.48 17.96
C GLU A 331 1.97 -12.66 17.30
N THR A 332 2.00 -13.18 16.06
CA THR A 332 3.22 -13.32 15.26
C THR A 332 3.99 -12.00 15.13
N ILE A 333 3.26 -10.90 14.91
CA ILE A 333 3.89 -9.58 14.81
C ILE A 333 4.44 -9.15 16.18
N ARG A 334 3.68 -9.29 17.27
CA ARG A 334 4.12 -8.90 18.63
C ARG A 334 5.41 -9.58 19.06
N GLU A 335 5.61 -10.85 18.70
CA GLU A 335 6.82 -11.62 19.02
C GLU A 335 8.11 -11.07 18.39
N HIS A 336 8.01 -10.27 17.32
CA HIS A 336 9.18 -9.71 16.67
C HIS A 336 9.76 -8.53 17.48
N PRO A 337 11.04 -8.53 17.87
CA PRO A 337 11.59 -7.53 18.81
C PRO A 337 11.82 -6.13 18.20
N ASN A 338 11.76 -5.99 16.86
CA ASN A 338 12.24 -4.78 16.16
C ASN A 338 11.11 -3.87 15.65
N HIS A 339 10.16 -3.53 16.52
CA HIS A 339 9.07 -2.59 16.19
C HIS A 339 9.55 -1.15 16.02
N PHE A 340 8.92 -0.39 15.12
CA PHE A 340 9.15 1.05 14.98
C PHE A 340 8.83 1.78 16.29
N ASP A 341 9.72 2.68 16.74
CA ASP A 341 9.52 3.45 17.98
C ASP A 341 8.81 4.77 17.64
N GLU A 342 7.59 4.92 18.16
CA GLU A 342 6.73 6.08 17.92
C GLU A 342 7.13 7.29 18.76
N GLN A 343 7.82 7.08 19.89
CA GLN A 343 8.04 8.12 20.90
C GLN A 343 8.86 9.30 20.36
N TYR A 344 9.75 9.04 19.40
CA TYR A 344 10.60 10.06 18.81
C TYR A 344 9.92 10.87 17.68
N MET A 345 8.87 10.34 17.06
CA MET A 345 8.27 10.92 15.86
C MET A 345 6.87 11.52 16.09
N PHE A 346 6.09 10.94 17.00
CA PHE A 346 4.66 11.26 17.15
C PHE A 346 4.26 11.65 18.59
N GLN A 347 5.17 11.58 19.57
CA GLN A 347 4.95 12.03 20.95
C GLN A 347 5.72 13.33 21.24
N GLY A 348 5.33 14.41 20.57
CA GLY A 348 5.79 15.78 20.87
C GLY A 348 4.86 16.51 21.85
N VAL A 349 5.15 17.79 22.13
CA VAL A 349 4.20 18.69 22.81
C VAL A 349 2.87 18.63 22.04
N GLU A 350 1.75 18.38 22.74
CA GLU A 350 0.42 18.08 22.16
C GLU A 350 0.02 19.00 20.99
N ALA A 351 0.38 20.29 21.07
CA ALA A 351 0.14 21.27 20.02
C ALA A 351 0.95 21.03 18.73
N GLN A 352 2.22 20.64 18.83
CA GLN A 352 3.10 20.36 17.68
C GLN A 352 2.72 19.04 17.00
N ALA A 353 2.39 18.02 17.79
CA ALA A 353 1.92 16.74 17.27
C ALA A 353 0.60 16.91 16.49
N ARG A 354 -0.31 17.78 16.97
CA ARG A 354 -1.57 18.09 16.28
C ARG A 354 -1.37 18.88 14.98
N GLU A 355 -0.48 19.87 14.96
CA GLU A 355 -0.15 20.60 13.71
C GLU A 355 0.45 19.64 12.68
N LEU A 356 1.37 18.76 13.11
CA LEU A 356 1.98 17.78 12.24
C LEU A 356 0.98 16.77 11.68
N ARG A 357 0.07 16.28 12.53
CA ARG A 357 -1.04 15.42 12.14
C ARG A 357 -1.84 16.06 11.00
N GLU A 358 -2.23 17.33 11.15
CA GLU A 358 -3.00 18.06 10.13
C GLU A 358 -2.20 18.28 8.83
N GLU A 359 -0.90 18.54 8.90
CA GLU A 359 -0.06 18.66 7.70
C GLU A 359 0.00 17.33 6.94
N PHE A 360 0.29 16.22 7.62
CA PHE A 360 0.26 14.89 7.00
C PHE A 360 -1.12 14.57 6.42
N ARG A 361 -2.18 14.84 7.18
CA ARG A 361 -3.57 14.65 6.74
C ARG A 361 -3.86 15.40 5.45
N SER A 362 -3.49 16.68 5.38
CA SER A 362 -3.68 17.52 4.19
C SER A 362 -2.89 17.01 2.99
N HIS A 363 -1.64 16.58 3.18
CA HIS A 363 -0.82 16.06 2.08
C HIS A 363 -1.38 14.76 1.51
N PHE A 364 -1.80 13.82 2.37
CA PHE A 364 -2.40 12.56 1.90
C PHE A 364 -3.77 12.75 1.27
N LEU A 365 -4.55 13.74 1.71
CA LEU A 365 -5.79 14.16 1.06
C LEU A 365 -5.52 14.62 -0.39
N ASN A 366 -4.51 15.47 -0.59
CA ASN A 366 -4.11 15.93 -1.92
C ASN A 366 -3.59 14.78 -2.79
N ILE A 367 -2.80 13.85 -2.22
CA ILE A 367 -2.32 12.67 -2.95
C ILE A 367 -3.51 11.81 -3.40
N SER A 368 -4.53 11.61 -2.56
CA SER A 368 -5.75 10.87 -2.95
C SER A 368 -6.43 11.48 -4.18
N ARG A 369 -6.49 12.82 -4.26
CA ARG A 369 -7.01 13.55 -5.44
C ARG A 369 -6.11 13.41 -6.67
N ILE A 370 -4.79 13.37 -6.48
CA ILE A 370 -3.85 13.13 -7.59
C ILE A 370 -4.04 11.72 -8.16
N MET A 371 -4.43 10.74 -7.34
CA MET A 371 -4.72 9.38 -7.82
C MET A 371 -5.91 9.35 -8.79
N ASP A 372 -6.83 10.32 -8.75
CA ASP A 372 -7.89 10.47 -9.75
C ASP A 372 -7.40 10.86 -11.15
N CYS A 373 -6.14 11.29 -11.26
CA CYS A 373 -5.50 11.69 -12.50
C CYS A 373 -4.65 10.60 -13.16
N VAL A 374 -4.67 9.38 -12.60
CA VAL A 374 -3.93 8.25 -13.14
C VAL A 374 -4.72 7.62 -14.29
N GLY A 375 -4.19 7.70 -15.52
CA GLY A 375 -4.88 7.21 -16.72
C GLY A 375 -4.92 5.70 -16.91
N CYS A 376 -4.32 4.92 -16.00
CA CYS A 376 -4.33 3.46 -15.98
C CYS A 376 -5.25 2.97 -14.86
N ASP A 377 -6.32 2.23 -15.18
CA ASP A 377 -7.35 1.88 -14.20
C ASP A 377 -6.78 1.03 -13.05
N LYS A 378 -6.08 -0.08 -13.34
CA LYS A 378 -5.45 -0.87 -12.27
C LYS A 378 -4.44 -0.06 -11.45
N CYS A 379 -3.67 0.81 -12.10
CA CYS A 379 -2.69 1.65 -11.42
C CYS A 379 -3.39 2.64 -10.48
N ARG A 380 -4.53 3.19 -10.89
CA ARG A 380 -5.38 4.07 -10.09
C ARG A 380 -6.02 3.34 -8.92
N LEU A 381 -6.54 2.14 -9.14
CA LEU A 381 -7.10 1.28 -8.09
C LEU A 381 -6.08 1.01 -6.98
N TRP A 382 -4.91 0.48 -7.35
CA TRP A 382 -3.85 0.18 -6.37
C TRP A 382 -3.25 1.45 -5.77
N GLY A 383 -3.11 2.52 -6.56
CA GLY A 383 -2.69 3.83 -6.08
C GLY A 383 -3.60 4.35 -4.97
N LYS A 384 -4.92 4.41 -5.19
CA LYS A 384 -5.91 4.79 -4.18
C LYS A 384 -5.85 3.89 -2.96
N LEU A 385 -5.82 2.57 -3.17
CA LEU A 385 -5.80 1.59 -2.08
C LEU A 385 -4.57 1.77 -1.18
N GLN A 386 -3.37 1.87 -1.76
CA GLN A 386 -2.13 1.96 -0.99
C GLN A 386 -1.99 3.32 -0.31
N THR A 387 -2.41 4.42 -0.96
CA THR A 387 -2.42 5.73 -0.31
C THR A 387 -3.42 5.80 0.83
N HIS A 388 -4.59 5.17 0.67
CA HIS A 388 -5.58 5.04 1.72
C HIS A 388 -5.00 4.25 2.89
N GLY A 389 -4.40 3.08 2.66
CA GLY A 389 -3.78 2.28 3.71
C GLY A 389 -2.67 3.02 4.46
N MET A 390 -1.82 3.76 3.76
CA MET A 390 -0.79 4.62 4.37
C MET A 390 -1.40 5.76 5.19
N GLY A 391 -2.47 6.39 4.69
CA GLY A 391 -3.21 7.42 5.42
C GLY A 391 -3.85 6.87 6.69
N THR A 392 -4.44 5.67 6.63
CA THR A 392 -4.98 4.95 7.79
C THR A 392 -3.88 4.60 8.79
N ALA A 393 -2.71 4.15 8.32
CA ALA A 393 -1.57 3.87 9.18
C ALA A 393 -1.14 5.12 9.95
N LEU A 394 -1.05 6.28 9.27
CA LEU A 394 -0.75 7.55 9.93
C LEU A 394 -1.86 7.98 10.90
N LYS A 395 -3.14 7.85 10.52
CA LYS A 395 -4.30 8.10 11.41
C LYS A 395 -4.17 7.32 12.73
N ILE A 396 -3.80 6.04 12.65
CA ILE A 396 -3.54 5.20 13.82
C ILE A 396 -2.32 5.68 14.61
N LEU A 397 -1.20 5.95 13.94
CA LEU A 397 0.05 6.36 14.60
C LEU A 397 -0.08 7.70 15.33
N PHE A 398 -0.87 8.64 14.80
CA PHE A 398 -1.16 9.95 15.43
C PHE A 398 -2.29 9.93 16.47
N SER A 399 -2.94 8.78 16.68
CA SER A 399 -4.02 8.67 17.67
C SER A 399 -3.48 8.29 19.05
N ASP A 400 -4.15 8.74 20.11
CA ASP A 400 -3.82 8.40 21.51
C ASP A 400 -4.34 7.00 21.91
N LEU A 401 -4.02 5.99 21.12
CA LEU A 401 -4.36 4.59 21.42
C LEU A 401 -3.41 4.03 22.49
N PRO A 402 -3.91 3.30 23.50
CA PRO A 402 -5.28 2.76 23.66
C PRO A 402 -6.25 3.65 24.46
N TYR A 403 -5.84 4.85 24.91
CA TYR A 403 -6.61 5.70 25.82
C TYR A 403 -7.80 6.41 25.16
N SER A 404 -7.76 6.63 23.84
CA SER A 404 -8.86 7.21 23.07
C SER A 404 -10.08 6.29 22.92
N HIS A 405 -9.93 4.99 23.16
CA HIS A 405 -11.04 4.02 23.14
C HIS A 405 -11.96 4.09 24.37
N PHE A 406 -11.42 4.51 25.51
CA PHE A 406 -12.12 4.47 26.80
C PHE A 406 -12.61 5.84 27.27
N ARG A 407 -12.42 6.91 26.49
CA ARG A 407 -13.00 8.21 26.84
C ARG A 407 -14.50 8.14 26.60
N SER A 408 -15.23 8.04 27.72
CA SER A 408 -16.67 8.15 27.80
C SER A 408 -17.18 9.35 26.99
N VAL A 409 -18.29 9.14 26.31
CA VAL A 409 -19.11 10.14 25.62
C VAL A 409 -19.57 11.21 26.62
N GLU A 410 -18.71 12.18 26.92
CA GLU A 410 -19.12 13.42 27.57
C GLU A 410 -19.66 14.37 26.49
N PRO A 411 -20.81 15.04 26.72
CA PRO A 411 -21.34 16.01 25.76
C PRO A 411 -20.33 17.16 25.58
N GLY A 412 -19.79 17.32 24.36
CA GLY A 412 -18.88 18.41 24.01
C GLY A 412 -17.40 18.04 23.86
N ARG A 413 -17.02 16.75 23.88
CA ARG A 413 -15.67 16.28 23.53
C ARG A 413 -15.64 15.47 22.23
N GLU A 414 -14.48 15.46 21.57
CA GLU A 414 -14.25 14.71 20.34
C GLU A 414 -14.63 13.23 20.53
N PRO A 415 -15.33 12.64 19.56
CA PRO A 415 -15.82 11.27 19.62
C PRO A 415 -14.68 10.22 19.57
N PRO A 416 -14.93 8.96 19.97
CA PRO A 416 -13.89 7.94 20.11
C PRO A 416 -13.27 7.54 18.77
N PHE A 417 -12.01 7.09 18.79
CA PHE A 417 -11.29 6.64 17.59
C PHE A 417 -11.98 5.44 16.94
N GLN A 418 -12.26 5.55 15.62
CA GLN A 418 -12.92 4.52 14.82
C GLN A 418 -12.26 4.34 13.45
N LEU A 419 -12.29 3.11 12.93
CA LEU A 419 -11.84 2.75 11.58
C LEU A 419 -12.99 2.18 10.78
N THR A 420 -13.20 2.71 9.58
CA THR A 420 -14.15 2.18 8.61
C THR A 420 -13.68 0.84 8.02
N ARG A 421 -14.59 0.09 7.39
CA ARG A 421 -14.23 -1.16 6.71
C ARG A 421 -13.18 -0.91 5.62
N ASN A 422 -13.33 0.13 4.81
CA ASN A 422 -12.35 0.44 3.77
C ASN A 422 -10.98 0.82 4.33
N GLU A 423 -10.92 1.54 5.46
CA GLU A 423 -9.67 1.83 6.16
C GLU A 423 -8.98 0.53 6.59
N VAL A 424 -9.70 -0.39 7.23
CA VAL A 424 -9.15 -1.69 7.65
C VAL A 424 -8.68 -2.51 6.44
N VAL A 425 -9.48 -2.63 5.38
CA VAL A 425 -9.09 -3.37 4.18
C VAL A 425 -7.88 -2.75 3.51
N SER A 426 -7.86 -1.43 3.35
CA SER A 426 -6.75 -0.72 2.70
C SER A 426 -5.45 -0.85 3.51
N LEU A 427 -5.50 -0.78 4.84
CA LEU A 427 -4.35 -0.94 5.72
C LEU A 427 -3.68 -2.31 5.55
N PHE A 428 -4.47 -3.39 5.61
CA PHE A 428 -3.94 -4.75 5.46
C PHE A 428 -3.48 -5.05 4.04
N GLN A 429 -4.22 -4.58 3.02
CA GLN A 429 -3.83 -4.77 1.62
C GLN A 429 -2.55 -3.98 1.29
N SER A 430 -2.39 -2.77 1.83
CA SER A 430 -1.17 -1.97 1.71
C SER A 430 0.04 -2.70 2.32
N LEU A 431 -0.09 -3.19 3.57
CA LEU A 431 0.96 -3.99 4.21
C LEU A 431 1.28 -5.23 3.38
N GLY A 432 0.26 -5.87 2.81
CA GLY A 432 0.37 -6.98 1.87
C GLY A 432 1.28 -6.68 0.69
N ARG A 433 1.12 -5.51 0.05
CA ARG A 433 1.95 -5.09 -1.08
C ARG A 433 3.40 -4.87 -0.69
N TYR A 434 3.66 -4.28 0.47
CA TYR A 434 5.03 -4.11 0.96
C TYR A 434 5.67 -5.46 1.36
N SER A 435 4.91 -6.34 2.02
CA SER A 435 5.33 -7.70 2.34
C SER A 435 5.68 -8.51 1.07
N SER A 436 4.82 -8.47 0.05
CA SER A 436 5.09 -9.06 -1.27
C SER A 436 6.33 -8.45 -1.93
N SER A 437 6.53 -7.14 -1.81
CA SER A 437 7.70 -6.48 -2.39
C SER A 437 9.00 -6.94 -1.73
N ILE A 438 9.04 -7.06 -0.40
CA ILE A 438 10.20 -7.59 0.34
C ILE A 438 10.48 -9.05 -0.05
N PHE A 439 9.43 -9.86 -0.20
CA PHE A 439 9.57 -11.23 -0.70
C PHE A 439 10.19 -11.27 -2.10
N GLU A 440 9.69 -10.45 -3.02
CA GLU A 440 10.23 -10.35 -4.38
C GLU A 440 11.67 -9.82 -4.42
N VAL A 441 12.07 -8.90 -3.52
CA VAL A 441 13.48 -8.49 -3.37
C VAL A 441 14.37 -9.71 -3.05
N GLY A 442 13.91 -10.60 -2.18
CA GLY A 442 14.59 -11.86 -1.88
C GLY A 442 14.70 -12.78 -3.11
N GLU A 443 13.64 -12.88 -3.91
CA GLU A 443 13.65 -13.68 -5.15
C GLU A 443 14.54 -13.08 -6.24
N PHE A 444 14.57 -11.75 -6.39
CA PHE A 444 15.51 -11.06 -7.27
C PHE A 444 16.95 -11.28 -6.83
N ARG A 445 17.23 -11.21 -5.53
CA ARG A 445 18.56 -11.49 -4.98
C ARG A 445 19.01 -12.91 -5.35
N LYS A 446 18.16 -13.92 -5.18
CA LYS A 446 18.44 -15.32 -5.58
C LYS A 446 18.66 -15.47 -7.09
N ALA A 447 17.92 -14.72 -7.92
CA ALA A 447 18.07 -14.76 -9.38
C ALA A 447 19.35 -14.05 -9.87
N MET A 448 19.86 -13.08 -9.10
CA MET A 448 21.04 -12.27 -9.46
C MET A 448 22.34 -12.83 -8.89
N LEU A 449 22.30 -13.47 -7.73
CA LEU A 449 23.46 -14.13 -7.12
C LEU A 449 23.44 -15.61 -7.52
N PRO A 450 24.44 -16.11 -8.27
CA PRO A 450 24.56 -17.55 -8.48
C PRO A 450 24.69 -18.22 -7.12
N GLN A 451 23.89 -19.25 -6.83
CA GLN A 451 24.16 -20.09 -5.67
C GLN A 451 25.57 -20.66 -5.84
N THR A 452 26.48 -20.31 -4.95
CA THR A 452 27.70 -21.07 -4.74
C THR A 452 27.24 -22.47 -4.38
N THR A 453 27.20 -23.36 -5.37
CA THR A 453 27.16 -24.80 -5.14
C THR A 453 28.31 -25.09 -4.20
N THR A 454 28.00 -25.29 -2.92
CA THR A 454 28.88 -25.95 -1.97
C THR A 454 29.16 -27.32 -2.58
N GLY A 455 30.30 -27.46 -3.24
CA GLY A 455 30.80 -28.74 -3.68
C GLY A 455 30.91 -29.62 -2.44
N HIS A 456 30.02 -30.61 -2.33
CA HIS A 456 30.36 -31.84 -1.66
C HIS A 456 31.53 -32.43 -2.46
N THR A 457 32.74 -32.16 -1.98
CA THR A 457 33.89 -33.01 -2.24
C THR A 457 33.66 -34.30 -1.48
N ASP A 458 32.97 -35.24 -2.12
CA ASP A 458 33.12 -36.66 -1.78
C ASP A 458 34.47 -37.12 -2.35
N LEU A 459 35.40 -37.39 -1.44
CA LEU A 459 36.61 -38.17 -1.67
C LEU A 459 36.69 -39.24 -0.59
#